data_AF-A0A1Y1ZFD8-F1
#
_entry.id   AF-A0A1Y1ZFD8-F1
#
_cell.length_a   1.000
_cell.length_b   1.000
_cell.length_c   1.000
_cell.angle_alpha   90.00
_cell.angle_beta   90.00
_cell.angle_gamma   90.00
#
_symmetry.space_group_name_H-M   'P 1'
#
loop_
_entity.id
_entity.type
_entity.pdbx_description
1 polymer ?
#
loop_
_entity_poly.entity_id
_entity_poly.type
_entity_poly.pdbx_seq_one_letter_code
_entity_poly.pdbx_strand_id
1 'polypeptide(L)'
;MKTNDILSKKQKLILELLNRNNIDKLKDFINSLETPLYFLNSTNFDLLTLALSLNCSFDIIKLIYNRCNYKTLNYVVKDIYHLYDMSNHKDENIVNYQNNLEVLADSNNNVKSPLLVSLEFSDFQSVEFLINKGADIYFKINGKYILEILREENLLTMRKLNFLLKNGFSLKKFKIERLSNFEFKYIKKCLENFVFDTNFIKYLLNLYKNKTGISKRKFNNKVNNEINKIEIPKELYLKYLDRKDYKKVEYLYKYYGTEKTRSFKDFILFYLNYFDRNFNKKSFYDFFNLL
;
A
#
# COMPACT_ATOMS: atom_id res chain seq x y z
N MET A 1 -28.94 2.86 -23.63
CA MET A 1 -28.52 1.53 -24.11
C MET A 1 -27.29 1.10 -23.32
N LYS A 2 -27.45 0.14 -22.39
CA LYS A 2 -26.33 -0.47 -21.67
C LYS A 2 -25.70 -1.50 -22.61
N THR A 3 -24.52 -1.20 -23.16
CA THR A 3 -23.75 -2.18 -23.92
C THR A 3 -23.33 -3.27 -22.95
N ASN A 4 -23.90 -4.46 -23.10
CA ASN A 4 -23.41 -5.65 -22.41
C ASN A 4 -21.97 -5.90 -22.89
N ASP A 5 -20.99 -5.84 -21.97
CA ASP A 5 -19.57 -6.05 -22.27
C ASP A 5 -19.28 -7.54 -22.52
N ILE A 6 -19.67 -7.99 -23.72
CA ILE A 6 -19.28 -9.30 -24.24
C ILE A 6 -17.86 -9.17 -24.80
N LEU A 7 -16.91 -9.94 -24.24
CA LEU A 7 -15.55 -10.00 -24.76
C LEU A 7 -15.57 -10.44 -26.23
N SER A 8 -14.79 -9.73 -27.06
CA SER A 8 -14.54 -10.13 -28.44
C SER A 8 -13.82 -11.48 -28.50
N LYS A 9 -13.93 -12.18 -29.64
CA LYS A 9 -13.23 -13.46 -29.88
C LYS A 9 -11.71 -13.34 -29.64
N LYS A 10 -11.11 -12.20 -30.01
CA LYS A 10 -9.67 -11.91 -29.77
C LYS A 10 -9.36 -11.75 -28.28
N GLN A 11 -10.22 -11.06 -27.52
CA GLN A 11 -10.07 -10.91 -26.06
C GLN A 11 -10.21 -12.25 -25.31
N LYS A 12 -11.14 -13.11 -25.73
CA LYS A 12 -11.27 -14.46 -25.16
C LYS A 12 -10.02 -15.32 -25.41
N LEU A 13 -9.48 -15.26 -26.63
CA LEU A 13 -8.28 -16.03 -26.99
C LEU A 13 -7.04 -15.56 -26.21
N ILE A 14 -6.80 -14.24 -26.11
CA ILE A 14 -5.65 -13.75 -25.33
C ILE A 14 -5.79 -14.08 -23.84
N LEU A 15 -7.01 -14.01 -23.28
CA LEU A 15 -7.27 -14.42 -21.91
C LEU A 15 -6.88 -15.90 -21.67
N GLU A 16 -7.22 -16.80 -22.59
CA GLU A 16 -6.80 -18.20 -22.54
C GLU A 16 -5.27 -18.36 -22.58
N LEU A 17 -4.60 -17.59 -23.45
CA LEU A 17 -3.14 -17.62 -23.56
C LEU A 17 -2.44 -17.11 -22.30
N LEU A 18 -2.97 -16.05 -21.68
CA LEU A 18 -2.47 -15.52 -20.40
C LEU A 18 -2.67 -16.52 -19.26
N ASN A 19 -3.84 -17.15 -19.18
CA ASN A 19 -4.14 -18.21 -18.20
C ASN A 19 -3.17 -19.41 -18.32
N ARG A 20 -2.80 -19.78 -19.54
CA ARG A 20 -1.81 -20.84 -19.80
C ARG A 20 -0.37 -20.42 -19.52
N ASN A 21 -0.14 -19.12 -19.25
CA ASN A 21 1.17 -18.53 -18.98
C ASN A 21 2.24 -18.90 -20.03
N ASN A 22 1.83 -19.09 -21.30
CA ASN A 22 2.69 -19.55 -22.37
C ASN A 22 3.14 -18.36 -23.23
N ILE A 23 4.36 -17.87 -22.97
CA ILE A 23 4.88 -16.66 -23.63
C ILE A 23 5.07 -16.83 -25.14
N ASP A 24 5.45 -18.02 -25.62
CA ASP A 24 5.72 -18.23 -27.05
C ASP A 24 4.43 -18.19 -27.85
N LYS A 25 3.39 -18.90 -27.40
CA LYS A 25 2.06 -18.82 -28.03
C LYS A 25 1.46 -17.41 -27.94
N LEU A 26 1.75 -16.69 -26.86
CA LEU A 26 1.33 -15.30 -26.74
C LEU A 26 2.05 -14.40 -27.76
N LYS A 27 3.35 -14.59 -27.99
CA LYS A 27 4.09 -13.86 -29.04
C LYS A 27 3.55 -14.18 -30.43
N ASP A 28 3.29 -15.44 -30.73
CA ASP A 28 2.71 -15.87 -32.02
C ASP A 28 1.34 -15.22 -32.24
N PHE A 29 0.50 -15.20 -31.21
CA PHE A 29 -0.78 -14.51 -31.26
C PHE A 29 -0.59 -13.00 -31.51
N ILE A 30 0.26 -12.32 -30.75
CA ILE A 30 0.51 -10.88 -30.91
C ILE A 30 1.04 -10.54 -32.30
N ASN A 31 1.93 -11.37 -32.85
CA ASN A 31 2.51 -11.16 -34.17
C ASN A 31 1.53 -11.44 -35.32
N SER A 32 0.51 -12.26 -35.09
CA SER A 32 -0.56 -12.50 -36.07
C SER A 32 -1.67 -11.45 -36.04
N LEU A 33 -1.64 -10.50 -35.09
CA LEU A 33 -2.59 -9.39 -35.06
C LEU A 33 -2.28 -8.37 -36.17
N GLU A 34 -3.29 -8.09 -36.99
CA GLU A 34 -3.26 -6.97 -37.96
C GLU A 34 -3.33 -5.59 -37.28
N THR A 35 -3.78 -5.54 -36.02
CA THR A 35 -3.98 -4.31 -35.24
C THR A 35 -3.06 -4.30 -34.02
N PRO A 36 -2.58 -3.12 -33.59
CA PRO A 36 -1.80 -3.01 -32.36
C PRO A 36 -2.49 -3.62 -31.14
N LEU A 37 -1.72 -4.27 -30.27
CA LEU A 37 -2.25 -5.02 -29.13
C LEU A 37 -3.14 -4.19 -28.19
N TYR A 38 -2.81 -2.90 -28.01
CA TYR A 38 -3.57 -2.01 -27.12
C TYR A 38 -5.03 -1.81 -27.57
N PHE A 39 -5.39 -2.10 -28.83
CA PHE A 39 -6.80 -2.05 -29.27
C PHE A 39 -7.68 -3.12 -28.60
N LEU A 40 -7.09 -4.13 -27.97
CA LEU A 40 -7.83 -5.10 -27.16
C LEU A 40 -8.21 -4.55 -25.78
N ASN A 41 -7.57 -3.46 -25.32
CA ASN A 41 -7.93 -2.83 -24.06
C ASN A 41 -9.26 -2.09 -24.18
N SER A 42 -10.03 -2.09 -23.09
CA SER A 42 -11.29 -1.37 -22.94
C SER A 42 -11.46 -0.93 -21.48
N THR A 43 -12.56 -0.25 -21.17
CA THR A 43 -12.88 0.20 -19.80
C THR A 43 -12.93 -0.94 -18.78
N ASN A 44 -13.31 -2.14 -19.23
CA ASN A 44 -13.54 -3.31 -18.38
C ASN A 44 -12.63 -4.51 -18.73
N PHE A 45 -11.67 -4.31 -19.64
CA PHE A 45 -10.70 -5.33 -20.05
C PHE A 45 -9.36 -4.66 -20.30
N ASP A 46 -8.42 -4.79 -19.36
CA ASP A 46 -7.08 -4.23 -19.48
C ASP A 46 -6.05 -5.35 -19.42
N LEU A 47 -5.28 -5.52 -20.48
CA LEU A 47 -4.35 -6.65 -20.63
C LEU A 47 -3.28 -6.69 -19.54
N LEU A 48 -2.78 -5.54 -19.08
CA LEU A 48 -1.76 -5.49 -18.05
C LEU A 48 -2.33 -5.90 -16.70
N THR A 49 -3.44 -5.28 -16.30
CA THR A 49 -4.13 -5.62 -15.04
C THR A 49 -4.57 -7.09 -15.04
N LEU A 50 -5.07 -7.59 -16.18
CA LEU A 50 -5.43 -8.99 -16.38
C LEU A 50 -4.24 -9.92 -16.17
N ALA A 51 -3.13 -9.69 -16.87
CA ALA A 51 -1.95 -10.55 -16.75
C ALA A 51 -1.36 -10.54 -15.33
N LEU A 52 -1.40 -9.40 -14.64
CA LEU A 52 -1.00 -9.30 -13.23
C LEU A 52 -1.92 -10.12 -12.32
N SER A 53 -3.24 -10.04 -12.52
CA SER A 53 -4.22 -10.78 -11.72
C SER A 53 -4.17 -12.29 -11.94
N LEU A 54 -3.78 -12.71 -13.15
CA LEU A 54 -3.55 -14.12 -13.48
C LEU A 54 -2.17 -14.61 -13.03
N ASN A 55 -1.39 -13.75 -12.34
CA ASN A 55 -0.04 -14.04 -11.89
C ASN A 55 0.84 -14.60 -13.03
N CYS A 56 0.71 -14.00 -14.22
CA CYS A 56 1.53 -14.37 -15.36
C CYS A 56 3.02 -14.13 -15.07
N SER A 57 3.88 -14.84 -15.78
CA SER A 57 5.33 -14.67 -15.67
C SER A 57 5.75 -13.23 -15.96
N PHE A 58 6.83 -12.79 -15.31
CA PHE A 58 7.33 -11.43 -15.46
C PHE A 58 7.66 -11.04 -16.91
N ASP A 59 8.08 -12.01 -17.73
CA ASP A 59 8.33 -11.78 -19.16
C ASP A 59 7.04 -11.51 -19.95
N ILE A 60 5.93 -12.14 -19.59
CA ILE A 60 4.61 -11.81 -20.13
C ILE A 60 4.18 -10.40 -19.70
N ILE A 61 4.37 -10.04 -18.41
CA ILE A 61 4.08 -8.70 -17.92
C ILE A 61 4.84 -7.63 -18.71
N LYS A 62 6.16 -7.84 -18.91
CA LYS A 62 7.00 -6.95 -19.74
C LYS A 62 6.52 -6.90 -21.19
N LEU A 63 6.20 -8.04 -21.79
CA LEU A 63 5.76 -8.13 -23.17
C LEU A 63 4.49 -7.29 -23.37
N ILE A 64 3.49 -7.47 -22.50
CA ILE A 64 2.23 -6.71 -22.56
C ILE A 64 2.48 -5.23 -22.34
N TYR A 65 3.22 -4.85 -21.30
CA TYR A 65 3.53 -3.44 -21.02
C TYR A 65 4.16 -2.74 -22.24
N ASN A 66 5.16 -3.39 -22.86
CA ASN A 66 5.87 -2.83 -24.00
C ASN A 66 5.00 -2.77 -25.26
N ARG A 67 4.13 -3.76 -25.49
CA ARG A 67 3.30 -3.85 -26.71
C ARG A 67 2.02 -2.99 -26.63
N CYS A 68 1.53 -2.70 -25.42
CA CYS A 68 0.36 -1.85 -25.24
C CYS A 68 0.70 -0.35 -25.12
N ASN A 69 1.97 0.03 -24.95
CA ASN A 69 2.43 1.43 -24.90
C ASN A 69 1.61 2.32 -23.94
N TYR A 70 1.46 1.87 -22.69
CA TYR A 70 0.72 2.59 -21.66
C TYR A 70 1.29 4.00 -21.44
N LYS A 71 0.45 5.04 -21.60
CA LYS A 71 0.86 6.44 -21.37
C LYS A 71 1.20 6.73 -19.91
N THR A 72 0.53 6.03 -18.99
CA THR A 72 0.70 6.12 -17.55
C THR A 72 0.33 4.78 -16.91
N LEU A 73 0.87 4.50 -15.73
CA LEU A 73 0.49 3.35 -14.90
C LEU A 73 -0.44 3.74 -13.74
N ASN A 74 -0.79 5.04 -13.66
CA ASN A 74 -1.63 5.63 -12.62
C ASN A 74 -3.07 5.76 -13.10
N TYR A 75 -3.67 4.61 -13.43
CA TYR A 75 -5.04 4.51 -13.90
C TYR A 75 -5.79 3.42 -13.15
N VAL A 76 -7.10 3.37 -13.37
CA VAL A 76 -7.95 2.33 -12.80
C VAL A 76 -8.76 1.62 -13.87
N VAL A 77 -9.05 0.35 -13.63
CA VAL A 77 -9.86 -0.51 -14.48
C VAL A 77 -10.90 -1.19 -13.62
N LYS A 78 -12.09 -1.40 -14.17
CA LYS A 78 -13.09 -2.24 -13.52
C LYS A 78 -12.67 -3.71 -13.68
N ASP A 79 -12.20 -4.32 -12.61
CA ASP A 79 -11.87 -5.72 -12.52
C ASP A 79 -13.17 -6.54 -12.45
N ILE A 80 -13.72 -6.87 -13.62
CA ILE A 80 -14.91 -7.74 -13.74
C ILE A 80 -14.62 -9.01 -14.54
N TYR A 81 -13.37 -9.22 -14.97
CA TYR A 81 -13.07 -10.33 -15.88
C TYR A 81 -12.92 -11.68 -15.19
N HIS A 82 -12.70 -11.71 -13.87
CA HIS A 82 -12.78 -12.93 -13.07
C HIS A 82 -14.19 -13.57 -13.10
N LEU A 83 -15.21 -12.82 -13.56
CA LEU A 83 -16.58 -13.30 -13.74
C LEU A 83 -16.83 -14.00 -15.08
N TYR A 84 -15.86 -14.04 -16.00
CA TYR A 84 -16.02 -14.76 -17.26
C TYR A 84 -15.75 -16.24 -17.06
N ASP A 85 -16.82 -17.04 -17.08
CA ASP A 85 -16.75 -18.48 -17.13
C ASP A 85 -16.17 -18.96 -18.48
N MET A 86 -14.94 -19.45 -18.45
CA MET A 86 -14.24 -19.99 -19.63
C MET A 86 -14.67 -21.42 -19.97
N SER A 87 -15.50 -22.08 -19.15
CA SER A 87 -15.89 -23.48 -19.36
C SER A 87 -17.04 -23.65 -20.38
N ASN A 88 -17.80 -22.59 -20.65
CA ASN A 88 -18.96 -22.63 -21.53
C ASN A 88 -18.63 -22.20 -22.96
N HIS A 89 -17.98 -23.10 -23.70
CA HIS A 89 -17.79 -22.98 -25.15
C HIS A 89 -19.05 -23.35 -25.97
N LYS A 90 -20.23 -23.56 -25.36
CA LYS A 90 -21.39 -24.10 -26.08
C LYS A 90 -22.76 -23.43 -25.96
N ASP A 91 -23.02 -22.51 -25.03
CA ASP A 91 -24.38 -21.96 -24.92
C ASP A 91 -24.44 -20.43 -24.95
N GLU A 92 -25.21 -19.92 -25.92
CA GLU A 92 -25.62 -18.53 -26.11
C GLU A 92 -26.59 -18.02 -25.02
N ASN A 93 -26.66 -18.66 -23.85
CA ASN A 93 -27.56 -18.25 -22.78
C ASN A 93 -26.87 -17.28 -21.83
N ILE A 94 -27.01 -15.99 -22.18
CA ILE A 94 -26.70 -14.75 -21.43
C ILE A 94 -27.38 -14.67 -20.03
N VAL A 95 -28.03 -15.74 -19.56
CA VAL A 95 -29.02 -15.70 -18.47
C VAL A 95 -28.40 -15.65 -17.07
N ASN A 96 -27.12 -15.99 -16.87
CA ASN A 96 -26.50 -15.93 -15.53
C ASN A 96 -25.65 -14.66 -15.26
N TYR A 97 -25.61 -13.72 -16.20
CA TYR A 97 -24.86 -12.46 -16.05
C TYR A 97 -25.70 -11.35 -15.39
N GLN A 98 -27.03 -11.38 -15.55
CA GLN A 98 -27.95 -10.38 -15.00
C GLN A 98 -28.13 -10.50 -13.48
N ASN A 99 -28.18 -11.71 -12.93
CA ASN A 99 -28.28 -11.90 -11.47
C ASN A 99 -27.00 -11.45 -10.73
N ASN A 100 -25.84 -11.51 -11.39
CA ASN A 100 -24.61 -10.94 -10.84
C ASN A 100 -24.59 -9.40 -10.90
N LEU A 101 -25.36 -8.77 -11.79
CA LEU A 101 -25.43 -7.30 -11.90
C LEU A 101 -26.18 -6.62 -10.74
N GLU A 102 -27.12 -7.30 -10.08
CA GLU A 102 -27.76 -6.79 -8.86
C GLU A 102 -26.82 -6.88 -7.63
N VAL A 103 -25.89 -7.84 -7.64
CA VAL A 103 -24.77 -7.91 -6.66
C VAL A 103 -23.72 -6.81 -6.92
N LEU A 104 -23.64 -6.27 -8.14
CA LEU A 104 -22.69 -5.21 -8.55
C LEU A 104 -23.09 -3.77 -8.13
N ALA A 105 -24.15 -3.60 -7.35
CA ALA A 105 -24.53 -2.27 -6.81
C ALA A 105 -23.45 -1.68 -5.87
N ASP A 106 -22.54 -2.50 -5.33
CA ASP A 106 -21.37 -2.06 -4.56
C ASP A 106 -20.14 -1.76 -5.45
N SER A 107 -20.42 -1.19 -6.64
CA SER A 107 -19.53 -0.93 -7.78
C SER A 107 -18.21 -0.19 -7.50
N ASN A 108 -18.02 0.38 -6.32
CA ASN A 108 -16.77 1.01 -5.90
C ASN A 108 -15.67 0.00 -5.48
N ASN A 109 -16.00 -1.26 -5.22
CA ASN A 109 -15.03 -2.25 -4.72
C ASN A 109 -14.25 -2.99 -5.83
N ASN A 110 -14.70 -2.95 -7.08
CA ASN A 110 -14.08 -3.72 -8.17
C ASN A 110 -13.15 -2.88 -9.05
N VAL A 111 -12.72 -1.70 -8.59
CA VAL A 111 -11.85 -0.82 -9.35
C VAL A 111 -10.41 -1.03 -8.88
N LYS A 112 -9.51 -1.45 -9.77
CA LYS A 112 -8.12 -1.77 -9.45
C LYS A 112 -7.15 -1.00 -10.33
N SER A 113 -5.95 -0.74 -9.81
CA SER A 113 -4.82 -0.21 -10.59
C SER A 113 -3.78 -1.31 -10.81
N PRO A 114 -2.93 -1.22 -11.85
CA PRO A 114 -1.86 -2.20 -12.07
C PRO A 114 -0.97 -2.39 -10.84
N LEU A 115 -0.61 -1.29 -10.17
CA LEU A 115 0.24 -1.36 -8.97
C LEU A 115 -0.46 -2.06 -7.81
N LEU A 116 -1.76 -1.80 -7.59
CA LEU A 116 -2.53 -2.49 -6.55
C LEU A 116 -2.59 -3.99 -6.84
N VAL A 117 -2.99 -4.42 -8.04
CA VAL A 117 -3.10 -5.84 -8.40
C VAL A 117 -1.77 -6.57 -8.20
N SER A 118 -0.66 -5.99 -8.69
CA SER A 118 0.66 -6.60 -8.49
C SER A 118 1.04 -6.79 -6.99
N LEU A 119 0.61 -5.87 -6.12
CA LEU A 119 0.80 -5.97 -4.67
C LEU A 119 -0.13 -6.99 -4.01
N GLU A 120 -1.34 -7.19 -4.49
CA GLU A 120 -2.29 -8.19 -3.97
C GLU A 120 -1.67 -9.58 -4.06
N PHE A 121 -1.13 -9.94 -5.22
CA PHE A 121 -0.45 -11.21 -5.50
C PHE A 121 0.98 -11.30 -4.99
N SER A 122 1.52 -10.23 -4.39
CA SER A 122 2.90 -10.16 -3.88
C SER A 122 3.97 -10.42 -4.94
N ASP A 123 3.69 -10.11 -6.21
CA ASP A 123 4.67 -10.18 -7.29
C ASP A 123 5.61 -8.97 -7.22
N PHE A 124 6.55 -9.02 -6.29
CA PHE A 124 7.48 -7.91 -6.03
C PHE A 124 8.35 -7.55 -7.23
N GLN A 125 8.58 -8.49 -8.16
CA GLN A 125 9.34 -8.22 -9.37
C GLN A 125 8.54 -7.33 -10.32
N SER A 126 7.25 -7.64 -10.53
CA SER A 126 6.36 -6.77 -11.30
C SER A 126 6.09 -5.45 -10.59
N VAL A 127 5.92 -5.44 -9.26
CA VAL A 127 5.72 -4.19 -8.49
C VAL A 127 6.92 -3.26 -8.68
N GLU A 128 8.15 -3.76 -8.50
CA GLU A 128 9.38 -2.97 -8.70
C GLU A 128 9.48 -2.44 -10.14
N PHE A 129 9.17 -3.29 -11.12
CA PHE A 129 9.14 -2.90 -12.52
C PHE A 129 8.14 -1.76 -12.78
N LEU A 130 6.91 -1.87 -12.28
CA LEU A 130 5.87 -0.84 -12.46
C LEU A 130 6.28 0.49 -11.81
N ILE A 131 6.83 0.45 -10.59
CA ILE A 131 7.34 1.66 -9.91
C ILE A 131 8.45 2.31 -10.73
N ASN A 132 9.41 1.52 -11.23
CA ASN A 132 10.50 2.00 -12.09
C ASN A 132 10.01 2.57 -13.44
N LYS A 133 8.82 2.17 -13.88
CA LYS A 133 8.13 2.71 -15.06
C LYS A 133 7.19 3.87 -14.75
N GLY A 134 7.18 4.37 -13.52
CA GLY A 134 6.44 5.57 -13.12
C GLY A 134 5.09 5.31 -12.45
N ALA A 135 4.80 4.08 -12.02
CA ALA A 135 3.65 3.83 -11.15
C ALA A 135 3.85 4.53 -9.80
N ASP A 136 2.88 5.35 -9.40
CA ASP A 136 2.88 6.11 -8.17
C ASP A 136 2.39 5.25 -7.01
N ILE A 137 3.27 5.01 -6.05
CA ILE A 137 2.97 4.29 -4.80
C ILE A 137 1.88 5.00 -3.98
N TYR A 138 1.68 6.29 -4.20
CA TYR A 138 0.65 7.12 -3.57
C TYR A 138 -0.60 7.31 -4.44
N PHE A 139 -0.72 6.57 -5.55
CA PHE A 139 -1.90 6.61 -6.38
C PHE A 139 -3.15 6.28 -5.55
N LYS A 140 -4.21 7.05 -5.76
CA LYS A 140 -5.46 6.90 -5.03
C LYS A 140 -6.50 6.21 -5.89
N ILE A 141 -7.12 5.19 -5.32
CA ILE A 141 -8.26 4.50 -5.92
C ILE A 141 -9.45 4.79 -5.02
N ASN A 142 -10.49 5.41 -5.58
CA ASN A 142 -11.69 5.83 -4.84
C ASN A 142 -11.34 6.64 -3.57
N GLY A 143 -10.38 7.55 -3.69
CA GLY A 143 -9.93 8.44 -2.62
C GLY A 143 -9.00 7.80 -1.58
N LYS A 144 -8.75 6.49 -1.65
CA LYS A 144 -7.90 5.73 -0.72
C LYS A 144 -6.53 5.45 -1.33
N TYR A 145 -5.49 5.55 -0.51
CA TYR A 145 -4.15 5.12 -0.90
C TYR A 145 -4.06 3.59 -0.96
N ILE A 146 -3.18 3.05 -1.81
CA ILE A 146 -2.93 1.61 -1.93
C ILE A 146 -2.69 0.93 -0.57
N LEU A 147 -1.93 1.56 0.33
CA LEU A 147 -1.67 0.99 1.66
C LEU A 147 -2.94 0.88 2.52
N GLU A 148 -3.88 1.83 2.39
CA GLU A 148 -5.18 1.78 3.07
C GLU A 148 -6.05 0.64 2.52
N ILE A 149 -6.06 0.49 1.19
CA ILE A 149 -6.81 -0.57 0.50
C ILE A 149 -6.30 -1.96 0.92
N LEU A 150 -4.99 -2.19 0.84
CA LEU A 150 -4.39 -3.45 1.28
C LEU A 150 -4.74 -3.78 2.74
N ARG A 151 -4.84 -2.77 3.61
CA ARG A 151 -5.26 -2.98 5.00
C ARG A 151 -6.73 -3.37 5.09
N GLU A 152 -7.61 -2.62 4.44
CA GLU A 152 -9.06 -2.85 4.49
C GLU A 152 -9.46 -4.20 3.91
N GLU A 153 -8.75 -4.65 2.88
CA GLU A 153 -8.94 -5.97 2.26
C GLU A 153 -8.19 -7.10 2.99
N ASN A 154 -7.56 -6.82 4.14
CA ASN A 154 -6.72 -7.78 4.90
C ASN A 154 -5.55 -8.39 4.09
N LEU A 155 -5.12 -7.73 3.02
CA LEU A 155 -4.01 -8.15 2.16
C LEU A 155 -2.66 -7.56 2.57
N LEU A 156 -2.64 -6.60 3.49
CA LEU A 156 -1.42 -5.98 4.01
C LEU A 156 -0.65 -6.96 4.89
N THR A 157 0.59 -7.25 4.51
CA THR A 157 1.54 -8.05 5.29
C THR A 157 2.80 -7.24 5.59
N MET A 158 3.59 -7.67 6.57
CA MET A 158 4.86 -7.02 6.89
C MET A 158 5.84 -7.08 5.70
N ARG A 159 5.78 -8.15 4.90
CA ARG A 159 6.59 -8.30 3.68
C ARG A 159 6.23 -7.22 2.65
N LYS A 160 4.94 -6.98 2.40
CA LYS A 160 4.47 -5.92 1.49
C LYS A 160 4.82 -4.53 2.01
N LEU A 161 4.61 -4.26 3.29
CA LEU A 161 4.98 -2.97 3.88
C LEU A 161 6.49 -2.70 3.77
N ASN A 162 7.33 -3.67 4.12
CA ASN A 162 8.79 -3.54 4.00
C ASN A 162 9.22 -3.27 2.56
N PHE A 163 8.60 -3.96 1.60
CA PHE A 163 8.86 -3.73 0.19
C PHE A 163 8.50 -2.31 -0.23
N LEU A 164 7.30 -1.82 0.14
CA LEU A 164 6.87 -0.44 -0.18
C LEU A 164 7.82 0.59 0.44
N LEU A 165 8.21 0.41 1.70
CA LEU A 165 9.16 1.30 2.40
C LEU A 165 10.52 1.34 1.68
N LYS A 166 11.04 0.18 1.26
CA LYS A 166 12.30 0.08 0.49
C LYS A 166 12.21 0.81 -0.85
N ASN A 167 11.02 0.85 -1.47
CA ASN A 167 10.79 1.44 -2.78
C ASN A 167 10.25 2.89 -2.72
N GLY A 168 10.45 3.59 -1.60
CA GLY A 168 10.19 5.04 -1.51
C GLY A 168 8.86 5.43 -0.88
N PHE A 169 8.07 4.48 -0.36
CA PHE A 169 6.98 4.83 0.54
C PHE A 169 7.53 5.48 1.81
N SER A 170 6.91 6.57 2.22
CA SER A 170 7.27 7.40 3.37
C SER A 170 6.03 8.07 3.99
N LEU A 171 6.07 8.28 5.30
CA LEU A 171 5.00 8.93 6.04
C LEU A 171 4.85 10.42 5.74
N LYS A 172 5.91 11.09 5.25
CA LYS A 172 5.84 12.52 4.85
C LYS A 172 4.73 12.78 3.83
N LYS A 173 4.57 11.88 2.85
CA LYS A 173 3.53 11.99 1.82
C LYS A 173 2.22 11.31 2.26
N PHE A 174 2.30 10.18 2.96
CA PHE A 174 1.12 9.43 3.38
C PHE A 174 0.31 10.12 4.49
N LYS A 175 0.99 10.93 5.33
CA LYS A 175 0.47 11.53 6.57
C LYS A 175 0.22 10.48 7.66
N ILE A 176 0.74 10.73 8.85
CA ILE A 176 0.76 9.77 9.96
C ILE A 176 -0.63 9.52 10.57
N GLU A 177 -1.53 10.50 10.51
CA GLU A 177 -2.91 10.44 10.99
C GLU A 177 -3.69 9.28 10.36
N ARG A 178 -3.35 8.95 9.10
CA ARG A 178 -3.99 7.85 8.35
C ARG A 178 -3.61 6.47 8.90
N LEU A 179 -2.54 6.37 9.67
CA LEU A 179 -2.14 5.13 10.32
C LEU A 179 -3.01 4.78 11.55
N SER A 180 -3.88 5.67 12.01
CA SER A 180 -4.78 5.45 13.15
C SER A 180 -5.62 4.18 13.02
N ASN A 181 -5.98 3.77 11.81
CA ASN A 181 -6.76 2.56 11.54
C ASN A 181 -5.91 1.28 11.35
N PHE A 182 -4.58 1.37 11.44
CA PHE A 182 -3.70 0.23 11.24
C PHE A 182 -3.42 -0.51 12.56
N GLU A 183 -3.03 -1.77 12.43
CA GLU A 183 -2.42 -2.52 13.52
C GLU A 183 -1.10 -1.87 13.95
N PHE A 184 -0.79 -1.96 15.25
CA PHE A 184 0.38 -1.33 15.83
C PHE A 184 1.70 -1.82 15.21
N LYS A 185 1.79 -3.08 14.77
CA LYS A 185 2.98 -3.62 14.11
C LYS A 185 3.36 -2.84 12.84
N TYR A 186 2.36 -2.37 12.08
CA TYR A 186 2.56 -1.58 10.87
C TYR A 186 2.91 -0.13 11.21
N ILE A 187 2.21 0.46 12.18
CA ILE A 187 2.53 1.80 12.70
C ILE A 187 3.99 1.86 13.15
N LYS A 188 4.38 0.91 14.01
CA LYS A 188 5.74 0.72 14.52
C LYS A 188 6.75 0.71 13.36
N LYS A 189 6.51 -0.13 12.35
CA LYS A 189 7.44 -0.28 11.23
C LYS A 189 7.55 0.99 10.39
N CYS A 190 6.46 1.70 10.16
CA CYS A 190 6.46 2.97 9.45
C CYS A 190 7.23 4.05 10.21
N LEU A 191 7.05 4.15 11.52
CA LEU A 191 7.80 5.10 12.37
C LEU A 191 9.30 4.83 12.31
N GLU A 192 9.72 3.57 12.49
CA GLU A 192 11.13 3.16 12.46
C GLU A 192 11.82 3.51 11.13
N ASN A 193 11.11 3.43 10.01
CA ASN A 193 11.66 3.77 8.69
C ASN A 193 11.58 5.26 8.38
N PHE A 194 10.68 6.01 9.02
CA PHE A 194 10.46 7.41 8.69
C PHE A 194 11.42 8.35 9.41
N VAL A 195 11.84 7.99 10.63
CA VAL A 195 12.60 8.88 11.51
C VAL A 195 13.92 9.30 10.90
N PHE A 196 14.69 8.35 10.39
CA PHE A 196 16.07 8.60 9.96
C PHE A 196 16.11 8.76 8.44
N ASP A 197 16.11 10.00 7.97
CA ASP A 197 16.19 10.26 6.53
C ASP A 197 17.58 9.94 5.95
N THR A 198 17.68 9.91 4.61
CA THR A 198 18.94 9.62 3.92
C THR A 198 20.06 10.59 4.29
N ASN A 199 19.75 11.84 4.62
CA ASN A 199 20.74 12.84 4.98
C ASN A 199 21.29 12.57 6.38
N PHE A 200 20.44 12.18 7.33
CA PHE A 200 20.86 11.78 8.66
C PHE A 200 21.70 10.50 8.63
N ILE A 201 21.29 9.51 7.82
CA ILE A 201 22.09 8.29 7.62
C ILE A 201 23.47 8.64 7.04
N LYS A 202 23.54 9.51 6.02
CA LYS A 202 24.81 10.00 5.45
C LYS A 202 25.66 10.72 6.50
N TYR A 203 25.04 11.53 7.36
CA TYR A 203 25.72 12.20 8.47
C TYR A 203 26.36 11.18 9.42
N LEU A 204 25.62 10.14 9.84
CA LEU A 204 26.16 9.06 10.68
C LEU A 204 27.32 8.32 10.00
N LEU A 205 27.16 7.96 8.73
CA LEU A 205 28.20 7.29 7.95
C LEU A 205 29.45 8.16 7.81
N ASN A 206 29.30 9.48 7.67
CA ASN A 206 30.43 10.40 7.58
C ASN A 206 31.19 10.52 8.91
N LEU A 207 30.47 10.57 10.04
CA LEU A 207 31.09 10.51 11.37
C LEU A 207 31.94 9.25 11.53
N TYR A 208 31.38 8.09 11.15
CA TYR A 208 32.06 6.80 11.21
C TYR A 208 33.28 6.74 10.29
N LYS A 209 33.10 7.04 9.00
CA LYS A 209 34.15 6.97 7.97
C LYS A 209 35.36 7.85 8.30
N ASN A 210 35.12 9.06 8.79
CA ASN A 210 36.19 10.02 9.10
C ASN A 210 36.68 9.93 10.55
N LYS A 211 36.16 8.97 11.35
CA LYS A 211 36.47 8.81 12.78
C LYS A 211 36.32 10.12 13.57
N THR A 212 35.29 10.89 13.24
CA THR A 212 35.08 12.22 13.83
C THR A 212 34.47 12.06 15.22
N GLY A 213 35.20 12.47 16.26
CA GLY A 213 34.69 12.45 17.63
C GLY A 213 33.51 13.44 17.81
N ILE A 214 32.46 13.00 18.50
CA ILE A 214 31.32 13.86 18.88
C ILE A 214 30.97 13.61 20.34
N SER A 215 30.67 14.67 21.09
CA SER A 215 30.22 14.50 22.47
C SER A 215 28.84 13.84 22.52
N LYS A 216 28.60 13.04 23.56
CA LYS A 216 27.31 12.38 23.80
C LYS A 216 26.14 13.38 23.74
N ARG A 217 26.29 14.55 24.34
CA ARG A 217 25.29 15.62 24.32
C ARG A 217 24.98 16.10 22.89
N LYS A 218 26.01 16.40 22.09
CA LYS A 218 25.82 16.89 20.72
C LYS A 218 25.22 15.81 19.81
N PHE A 219 25.62 14.56 20.00
CA PHE A 219 25.05 13.41 19.30
C PHE A 219 23.57 13.22 19.65
N ASN A 220 23.23 13.20 20.94
CA ASN A 220 21.85 13.08 21.40
C ASN A 220 20.97 14.22 20.88
N ASN A 221 21.48 15.46 20.87
CA ASN A 221 20.74 16.58 20.27
C ASN A 221 20.47 16.35 18.78
N LYS A 222 21.44 15.84 18.01
CA LYS A 222 21.24 15.53 16.59
C LYS A 222 20.23 14.40 16.37
N VAL A 223 20.29 13.34 17.18
CA VAL A 223 19.32 12.23 17.14
C VAL A 223 17.92 12.70 17.51
N ASN A 224 17.79 13.49 18.58
CA ASN A 224 16.49 14.00 19.03
C ASN A 224 15.87 14.94 17.99
N ASN A 225 16.66 15.82 17.37
CA ASN A 225 16.17 16.69 16.30
C ASN A 225 15.66 15.88 15.09
N GLU A 226 16.28 14.73 14.82
CA GLU A 226 15.86 13.82 13.76
C GLU A 226 14.54 13.12 14.11
N ILE A 227 14.44 12.58 15.33
CA ILE A 227 13.23 11.97 15.90
C ILE A 227 12.05 12.95 15.89
N ASN A 228 12.30 14.20 16.25
CA ASN A 228 11.29 15.25 16.39
C ASN A 228 10.75 15.77 15.04
N LYS A 229 11.22 15.25 13.90
CA LYS A 229 10.62 15.54 12.58
C LYS A 229 9.19 15.02 12.43
N ILE A 230 8.77 14.11 13.32
CA ILE A 230 7.46 13.47 13.28
C ILE A 230 6.62 13.98 14.43
N GLU A 231 5.46 14.54 14.11
CA GLU A 231 4.44 14.82 15.10
C GLU A 231 3.48 13.63 15.16
N ILE A 232 3.51 12.88 16.26
CA ILE A 232 2.56 11.78 16.46
C ILE A 232 1.18 12.37 16.81
N PRO A 233 0.11 12.04 16.06
CA PRO A 233 -1.22 12.58 16.32
C PRO A 233 -1.77 12.15 17.67
N LYS A 234 -2.50 13.05 18.33
CA LYS A 234 -3.08 12.82 19.68
C LYS A 234 -4.03 11.62 19.68
N GLU A 235 -4.76 11.44 18.59
CA GLU A 235 -5.73 10.36 18.37
C GLU A 235 -5.05 8.98 18.48
N LEU A 236 -3.78 8.89 18.07
CA LEU A 236 -3.03 7.64 18.14
C LEU A 236 -2.66 7.30 19.59
N TYR A 237 -2.30 8.30 20.41
CA TYR A 237 -2.09 8.09 21.84
C TYR A 237 -3.39 7.72 22.54
N LEU A 238 -4.48 8.47 22.28
CA LEU A 238 -5.80 8.23 22.89
C LEU A 238 -6.31 6.82 22.61
N LYS A 239 -6.21 6.35 21.36
CA LYS A 239 -6.56 4.98 20.96
C LYS A 239 -5.94 3.91 21.87
N TYR A 240 -4.68 4.08 22.27
CA TYR A 240 -3.98 3.10 23.11
C TYR A 240 -4.16 3.35 24.60
N LEU A 241 -4.32 4.61 25.02
CA LEU A 241 -4.67 4.96 26.40
C LEU A 241 -6.05 4.40 26.78
N ASP A 242 -7.07 4.56 25.92
CA ASP A 242 -8.44 4.05 26.14
C ASP A 242 -8.48 2.53 26.29
N ARG A 243 -7.59 1.85 25.57
CA ARG A 243 -7.43 0.38 25.61
C ARG A 243 -6.49 -0.09 26.72
N LYS A 244 -5.95 0.82 27.53
CA LYS A 244 -4.95 0.55 28.58
C LYS A 244 -3.70 -0.16 28.05
N ASP A 245 -3.34 0.08 26.78
CA ASP A 245 -2.17 -0.53 26.13
C ASP A 245 -0.94 0.38 26.25
N TYR A 246 -0.48 0.54 27.50
CA TYR A 246 0.52 1.54 27.86
C TYR A 246 1.88 1.30 27.19
N LYS A 247 2.26 0.04 26.90
CA LYS A 247 3.50 -0.28 26.17
C LYS A 247 3.53 0.36 24.78
N LYS A 248 2.36 0.48 24.12
CA LYS A 248 2.26 1.16 22.82
C LYS A 248 2.32 2.68 22.99
N VAL A 249 1.72 3.22 24.05
CA VAL A 249 1.81 4.65 24.40
C VAL A 249 3.26 5.06 24.65
N GLU A 250 4.01 4.28 25.46
CA GLU A 250 5.44 4.51 25.71
C GLU A 250 6.25 4.47 24.42
N TYR A 251 5.99 3.50 23.56
CA TYR A 251 6.68 3.42 22.27
C TYR A 251 6.43 4.65 21.40
N LEU A 252 5.19 5.14 21.31
CA LEU A 252 4.87 6.38 20.59
C LEU A 252 5.52 7.60 21.25
N TYR A 253 5.63 7.61 22.59
CA TYR A 253 6.23 8.70 23.34
C TYR A 253 7.73 8.89 23.03
N LYS A 254 8.42 7.84 22.57
CA LYS A 254 9.82 7.93 22.08
C LYS A 254 9.99 8.89 20.90
N TYR A 255 8.91 9.14 20.16
CA TYR A 255 8.87 10.05 19.01
C TYR A 255 8.29 11.43 19.35
N TYR A 256 8.01 11.68 20.63
CA TYR A 256 7.43 12.94 21.07
C TYR A 256 8.47 14.06 21.09
N GLY A 257 8.24 15.09 20.29
CA GLY A 257 9.07 16.29 20.25
C GLY A 257 8.90 17.15 21.50
N THR A 258 9.93 17.18 22.36
CA THR A 258 9.94 17.97 23.60
C THR A 258 9.85 19.48 23.39
N GLU A 259 10.15 19.98 22.18
CA GLU A 259 10.12 21.40 21.84
C GLU A 259 8.70 21.94 21.56
N LYS A 260 7.74 21.05 21.25
CA LYS A 260 6.35 21.44 20.99
C LYS A 260 5.44 20.96 22.12
N THR A 261 5.15 21.92 23.00
CA THR A 261 4.04 21.94 23.97
C THR A 261 4.24 21.18 25.28
N ARG A 262 4.50 21.95 26.36
CA ARG A 262 4.24 21.55 27.75
C ARG A 262 2.82 20.95 27.89
N SER A 263 1.86 21.50 27.16
CA SER A 263 0.44 21.13 27.23
C SER A 263 0.11 19.70 26.79
N PHE A 264 0.84 19.06 25.86
CA PHE A 264 0.52 17.67 25.50
C PHE A 264 1.12 16.65 26.47
N LYS A 265 2.30 16.93 27.03
CA LYS A 265 2.82 16.18 28.18
C LYS A 265 1.86 16.30 29.36
N ASP A 266 1.41 17.52 29.67
CA ASP A 266 0.44 17.78 30.73
C ASP A 266 -0.90 17.07 30.45
N PHE A 267 -1.33 17.00 29.19
CA PHE A 267 -2.52 16.24 28.77
C PHE A 267 -2.38 14.73 29.02
N ILE A 268 -1.26 14.12 28.61
CA ILE A 268 -1.03 12.69 28.86
C ILE A 268 -0.99 12.42 30.38
N LEU A 269 -0.28 13.26 31.14
CA LEU A 269 -0.20 13.13 32.60
C LEU A 269 -1.58 13.32 33.27
N PHE A 270 -2.36 14.30 32.81
CA PHE A 270 -3.74 14.50 33.26
C PHE A 270 -4.60 13.27 32.98
N TYR A 271 -4.55 12.74 31.75
CA TYR A 271 -5.32 11.58 31.33
C TYR A 271 -5.00 10.36 32.21
N LEU A 272 -3.72 10.10 32.43
CA LEU A 272 -3.26 9.00 33.29
C LEU A 272 -3.69 9.19 34.74
N ASN A 273 -3.52 10.39 35.29
CA ASN A 273 -3.95 10.71 36.65
C ASN A 273 -5.46 10.55 36.84
N TYR A 274 -6.26 10.99 35.87
CA TYR A 274 -7.71 10.81 35.89
C TYR A 274 -8.08 9.32 35.89
N PHE A 275 -7.43 8.51 35.04
CA PHE A 275 -7.69 7.08 34.98
C PHE A 275 -7.25 6.34 36.25
N ASP A 276 -6.08 6.67 36.77
CA ASP A 276 -5.55 6.04 37.98
C ASP A 276 -6.41 6.30 39.20
N ARG A 277 -6.91 7.54 39.36
CA ARG A 277 -7.76 7.90 40.49
C ARG A 277 -9.15 7.27 40.43
N ASN A 278 -9.70 7.12 39.23
CA ASN A 278 -11.10 6.71 39.06
C ASN A 278 -11.29 5.22 38.78
N PHE A 279 -10.26 4.52 38.27
CA PHE A 279 -10.43 3.16 37.75
C PHE A 279 -9.38 2.14 38.18
N ASN A 280 -8.33 2.50 38.92
CA ASN A 280 -7.27 1.59 39.33
C ASN A 280 -7.01 1.60 40.84
N LYS A 281 -6.74 0.42 41.44
CA LYS A 281 -6.33 0.29 42.86
C LYS A 281 -4.83 0.57 43.09
N LYS A 282 -4.03 0.66 42.02
CA LYS A 282 -2.58 0.90 42.06
C LYS A 282 -2.23 1.97 41.02
N SER A 283 -1.44 2.97 41.40
CA SER A 283 -1.06 4.09 40.51
C SER A 283 -0.14 3.58 39.40
N PHE A 284 -0.44 3.94 38.15
CA PHE A 284 0.39 3.67 36.97
C PHE A 284 1.44 4.76 36.74
N TYR A 285 1.56 5.74 37.65
CA TYR A 285 2.53 6.83 37.55
C TYR A 285 3.99 6.36 37.51
N ASP A 286 4.30 5.16 38.00
CA ASP A 286 5.61 4.52 37.88
C ASP A 286 6.04 4.26 36.42
N PHE A 287 5.12 4.34 35.46
CA PHE A 287 5.36 4.02 34.05
C PHE A 287 6.12 5.13 33.29
N PHE A 288 6.03 6.38 33.75
CA PHE A 288 6.85 7.47 33.22
C PHE A 288 8.00 7.75 34.18
N ASN A 289 9.01 6.87 34.20
CA ASN A 289 10.36 7.27 34.60
C ASN A 289 10.91 8.26 33.55
N LEU A 290 10.32 9.45 33.51
CA LEU A 290 10.81 10.63 32.80
C LEU A 290 12.08 11.10 33.53
N LEU A 291 13.17 10.35 33.35
CA LEU A 291 14.53 10.73 33.71
C LEU A 291 15.25 11.28 32.47
#